data_AF-A0A061RRD8-F1
#
_entry.id   AF-A0A061RRD8-F1
#
_cell.length_a   1.000
_cell.length_b   1.000
_cell.length_c   1.000
_cell.angle_alpha   90.00
_cell.angle_beta   90.00
_cell.angle_gamma   90.00
#
_symmetry.space_group_name_H-M   'P 1'
#
loop_
_entity.id
_entity.type
_entity.pdbx_description
1 polymer ?
#
loop_
_entity_poly.entity_id
_entity_poly.type
_entity_poly.pdbx_seq_one_letter_code
_entity_poly.pdbx_strand_id
1 'polypeptide(L)'
;RTAIHEAMEQQTVSIAKGGITTTLNTRAAVLAAANPAGGSYDPSRSPEENINLPAALLSRFDFLWLLLDRPNEEDDRLLAEHVLRVHQTKNHMGKDEAGMQDYESNPGVNDPLPSNVVRAYIGMAREYNPSVPEELAGHVAEIYSNMRQGAHGHQVVTPMAQALARLRLDSHIAKEDLDEAQRLLEASKSTLSAERAEERTDATSAIYGRIANYLIK
;
A
#
# COMPACT_ATOMS: atom_id res chain seq x y z
N ARG A 1 -12.20 0.44 20.84
CA ARG A 1 -10.72 0.35 20.82
C ARG A 1 -10.23 -1.03 21.23
N THR A 2 -10.64 -1.55 22.39
CA THR A 2 -10.22 -2.86 22.93
C THR A 2 -10.52 -4.04 22.00
N ALA A 3 -11.69 -4.07 21.36
CA ALA A 3 -12.05 -5.15 20.43
C ALA A 3 -11.18 -5.20 19.16
N ILE A 4 -10.67 -4.06 18.68
CA ILE A 4 -9.78 -4.02 17.50
C ILE A 4 -8.39 -4.55 17.88
N HIS A 5 -7.92 -4.24 19.09
CA HIS A 5 -6.66 -4.79 19.60
C HIS A 5 -6.69 -6.32 19.67
N GLU A 6 -7.78 -6.90 20.19
CA GLU A 6 -7.96 -8.35 20.23
C GLU A 6 -8.01 -8.95 18.82
N ALA A 7 -8.84 -8.37 17.94
CA ALA A 7 -9.02 -8.84 16.57
C ALA A 7 -7.73 -8.79 15.74
N MET A 8 -6.94 -7.73 15.88
CA MET A 8 -5.68 -7.58 15.12
C MET A 8 -4.55 -8.42 15.69
N GLU A 9 -4.51 -8.63 17.01
CA GLU A 9 -3.39 -9.34 17.62
C GLU A 9 -3.59 -10.86 17.70
N GLN A 10 -4.78 -11.31 18.10
CA GLN A 10 -5.08 -12.72 18.28
C GLN A 10 -5.74 -13.32 17.04
N GLN A 11 -6.14 -12.47 16.08
CA GLN A 11 -6.97 -12.87 14.94
C GLN A 11 -8.27 -13.57 15.37
N THR A 12 -8.78 -13.20 16.55
CA THR A 12 -10.03 -13.68 17.12
C THR A 12 -10.77 -12.57 17.86
N VAL A 13 -12.08 -12.71 17.99
CA VAL A 13 -12.92 -11.86 18.86
C VAL A 13 -13.75 -12.75 19.78
N SER A 14 -13.57 -12.56 21.08
CA SER A 14 -14.36 -13.18 22.13
C SER A 14 -15.65 -12.41 22.38
N ILE A 15 -16.77 -13.15 22.42
CA ILE A 15 -18.09 -12.59 22.67
C ILE A 15 -18.68 -13.33 23.86
N ALA A 16 -18.95 -12.58 24.93
CA ALA A 16 -19.68 -13.05 26.10
C ALA A 16 -20.92 -12.17 26.32
N LYS A 17 -22.08 -12.58 25.80
CA LYS A 17 -23.32 -11.82 25.92
C LYS A 17 -24.54 -12.74 25.86
N GLY A 18 -25.54 -12.47 26.72
CA GLY A 18 -26.82 -13.19 26.69
C GLY A 18 -26.70 -14.69 26.96
N GLY A 19 -25.75 -15.12 27.80
CA GLY A 19 -25.47 -16.53 28.06
C GLY A 19 -24.66 -17.26 26.98
N ILE A 20 -24.36 -16.59 25.86
CA ILE A 20 -23.49 -17.12 24.81
C ILE A 20 -22.07 -16.63 25.07
N THR A 21 -21.16 -17.58 25.26
CA THR A 21 -19.71 -17.34 25.32
C THR A 21 -19.07 -18.08 24.15
N THR A 22 -18.57 -17.35 23.15
CA THR A 22 -17.95 -17.93 21.96
C THR A 22 -16.78 -17.09 21.48
N THR A 23 -15.88 -17.70 20.71
CA THR A 23 -14.73 -17.02 20.09
C THR A 23 -14.84 -17.17 18.58
N LEU A 24 -14.83 -16.05 17.86
CA LEU A 24 -14.93 -16.02 16.40
C LEU A 24 -13.58 -15.69 15.77
N ASN A 25 -13.29 -16.27 14.62
CA ASN A 25 -12.08 -15.99 13.85
C ASN A 25 -12.22 -14.65 13.10
N THR A 26 -11.18 -13.82 13.13
CA THR A 26 -11.12 -12.51 12.44
C THR A 26 -9.95 -12.42 11.46
N ARG A 27 -9.66 -13.49 10.72
CA ARG A 27 -8.74 -13.47 9.56
C ARG A 27 -9.24 -12.52 8.46
N ALA A 28 -8.89 -11.26 8.58
CA ALA A 28 -9.17 -10.21 7.61
C ALA A 28 -7.94 -9.30 7.47
N ALA A 29 -7.70 -8.81 6.26
CA ALA A 29 -6.73 -7.74 6.03
C ALA A 29 -7.36 -6.41 6.48
N VAL A 30 -6.59 -5.57 7.18
CA VAL A 30 -7.05 -4.26 7.64
C VAL A 30 -6.43 -3.18 6.75
N LEU A 31 -7.29 -2.44 6.05
CA LEU A 31 -6.92 -1.18 5.40
C LEU A 31 -7.57 -0.05 6.19
N ALA A 32 -6.75 0.88 6.69
CA ALA A 32 -7.20 2.00 7.48
C ALA A 32 -6.64 3.32 6.92
N ALA A 33 -7.47 4.35 6.99
CA ALA A 33 -7.07 5.73 6.76
C ALA A 33 -7.36 6.52 8.04
N ALA A 34 -6.42 7.35 8.46
CA ALA A 34 -6.56 8.18 9.64
C ALA A 34 -6.08 9.60 9.33
N ASN A 35 -6.84 10.59 9.78
CA ASN A 35 -6.46 11.99 9.67
C ASN A 35 -5.66 12.39 10.93
N PRO A 36 -4.73 13.34 10.82
CA PRO A 36 -4.04 13.91 11.97
C PRO A 36 -5.04 14.53 12.96
N ALA A 37 -4.80 14.36 14.26
CA ALA A 37 -5.67 14.87 15.33
C ALA A 37 -5.81 16.40 15.32
N GLY A 38 -4.78 17.11 14.83
CA GLY A 38 -4.75 18.58 14.72
C GLY A 38 -5.27 19.11 13.37
N GLY A 39 -5.79 18.27 12.48
CA GLY A 39 -6.18 18.65 11.12
C GLY A 39 -5.02 18.69 10.13
N SER A 40 -3.83 19.09 10.57
CA SER A 40 -2.57 18.94 9.84
C SER A 40 -1.60 18.03 10.59
N TYR A 41 -0.71 17.36 9.86
CA TYR A 41 0.35 16.57 10.45
C TYR A 41 1.48 17.49 10.89
N ASP A 42 1.95 17.33 12.13
CA ASP A 42 3.05 18.11 12.69
C ASP A 42 4.35 17.26 12.69
N PRO A 43 5.35 17.61 11.85
CA PRO A 43 6.64 16.93 11.76
C PRO A 43 7.41 16.79 13.07
N SER A 44 7.19 17.73 14.00
CA SER A 44 7.92 17.77 15.26
C SER A 44 7.41 16.74 16.28
N ARG A 45 6.21 16.19 16.04
CA ARG A 45 5.53 15.24 16.91
C ARG A 45 5.65 13.83 16.36
N SER A 46 5.65 12.86 17.27
CA SER A 46 5.69 11.45 16.88
C SER A 46 4.41 11.04 16.11
N PRO A 47 4.46 9.98 15.28
CA PRO A 47 3.27 9.47 14.60
C PRO A 47 2.13 9.09 15.55
N GLU A 48 2.45 8.58 16.75
CA GLU A 48 1.45 8.25 17.78
C GLU A 48 0.71 9.47 18.31
N GLU A 49 1.42 10.58 18.51
CA GLU A 49 0.85 11.86 18.95
C GLU A 49 0.05 12.55 17.85
N ASN A 50 0.51 12.44 16.59
CA ASN A 50 -0.18 12.99 15.43
C ASN A 50 -1.50 12.27 15.14
N ILE A 51 -1.52 10.94 15.18
CA ILE A 51 -2.69 10.13 14.81
C ILE A 51 -3.62 9.91 16.02
N ASN A 52 -3.14 10.16 17.24
CA ASN A 52 -3.83 9.85 18.49
C ASN A 52 -4.20 8.35 18.56
N LEU A 53 -3.27 7.46 18.19
CA LEU A 53 -3.41 6.01 18.32
C LEU A 53 -2.27 5.45 19.20
N PRO A 54 -2.53 4.48 20.10
CA PRO A 54 -1.49 3.91 20.93
C PRO A 54 -0.42 3.23 20.06
N ALA A 55 0.87 3.39 20.40
CA ALA A 55 1.97 2.69 19.74
C ALA A 55 1.73 1.18 19.59
N ALA A 56 1.11 0.56 20.59
CA ALA A 56 0.76 -0.86 20.55
C ALA A 56 -0.16 -1.23 19.37
N LEU A 57 -1.09 -0.34 18.97
CA LEU A 57 -1.94 -0.55 17.79
C LEU A 57 -1.17 -0.24 16.51
N LEU A 58 -0.44 0.88 16.47
CA LEU A 58 0.33 1.29 15.29
C LEU A 58 1.39 0.24 14.89
N SER A 59 2.04 -0.38 15.87
CA SER A 59 3.03 -1.44 15.65
C SER A 59 2.47 -2.73 15.03
N ARG A 60 1.15 -2.91 15.01
CA ARG A 60 0.46 -4.07 14.40
C ARG A 60 0.20 -3.89 12.92
N PHE A 61 0.39 -2.69 12.38
CA PHE A 61 0.35 -2.48 10.95
C PHE A 61 1.71 -2.80 10.34
N ASP A 62 1.69 -3.66 9.32
CA ASP A 62 2.89 -4.03 8.57
C ASP A 62 3.44 -2.87 7.74
N PHE A 63 2.54 -2.03 7.20
CA PHE A 63 2.85 -0.82 6.44
C PHE A 63 2.11 0.36 7.01
N LEU A 64 2.83 1.46 7.23
CA LEU A 64 2.27 2.75 7.55
C LEU A 64 2.77 3.74 6.50
N TRP A 65 1.85 4.27 5.69
CA TRP A 65 2.16 5.26 4.67
C TRP A 65 1.67 6.61 5.13
N LEU A 66 2.60 7.53 5.34
CA LEU A 66 2.27 8.92 5.63
C LEU A 66 2.11 9.68 4.32
N LEU A 67 0.90 10.18 4.06
CA LEU A 67 0.62 11.06 2.94
C LEU A 67 0.57 12.49 3.47
N LEU A 68 1.56 13.29 3.10
CA LEU A 68 1.62 14.70 3.44
C LEU A 68 1.23 15.55 2.24
N ASP A 69 0.37 16.52 2.49
CA ASP A 69 0.06 17.57 1.53
C ASP A 69 1.17 18.63 1.59
N ARG A 70 2.10 18.57 0.63
CA ARG A 70 3.20 19.53 0.50
C ARG A 70 2.88 20.46 -0.66
N PRO A 71 2.72 21.77 -0.44
CA PRO A 71 2.36 22.70 -1.49
C PRO A 71 3.46 22.73 -2.56
N ASN A 72 3.10 22.40 -3.79
CA ASN A 72 3.99 22.44 -4.94
C ASN A 72 3.19 22.93 -6.15
N GLU A 73 3.53 24.11 -6.66
CA GLU A 73 2.82 24.77 -7.76
C GLU A 73 2.72 23.89 -9.02
N GLU A 74 3.76 23.12 -9.33
CA GLU A 74 3.76 22.26 -10.51
C GLU A 74 2.82 21.05 -10.33
N ASP A 75 2.91 20.37 -9.19
CA ASP A 75 2.05 19.21 -8.87
C ASP A 75 0.58 19.63 -8.73
N ASP A 76 0.33 20.79 -8.08
CA ASP A 76 -1.01 21.36 -7.91
C ASP A 76 -1.64 21.74 -9.25
N ARG A 77 -0.84 22.31 -10.17
CA ARG A 77 -1.30 22.62 -11.53
C ARG A 77 -1.67 21.35 -12.29
N LEU A 78 -0.80 20.33 -12.26
CA LEU A 78 -1.06 19.04 -12.93
C LEU A 78 -2.30 18.35 -12.35
N LEU A 79 -2.48 18.39 -11.03
CA LEU A 79 -3.65 17.86 -10.36
C LEU A 79 -4.92 18.62 -10.78
N ALA A 80 -4.88 19.94 -10.82
CA ALA A 80 -6.01 20.77 -11.24
C ALA A 80 -6.39 20.50 -12.71
N GLU A 81 -5.41 20.45 -13.61
CA GLU A 81 -5.63 20.10 -15.03
C GLU A 81 -6.27 18.71 -15.16
N HIS A 82 -5.78 17.72 -14.41
CA HIS A 82 -6.35 16.37 -14.41
C HIS A 82 -7.80 16.35 -13.91
N VAL A 83 -8.08 17.01 -12.77
CA VAL A 83 -9.42 17.06 -12.18
C VAL A 83 -10.40 17.76 -13.13
N LEU A 84 -9.99 18.86 -13.75
CA LEU A 84 -10.81 19.58 -14.74
C LEU A 84 -11.14 18.69 -15.94
N ARG A 85 -10.15 17.99 -16.50
CA ARG A 85 -10.35 17.05 -17.61
C ARG A 85 -11.38 15.98 -17.24
N VAL A 86 -11.24 15.33 -16.08
CA VAL A 86 -12.18 14.29 -15.63
C VAL A 86 -13.62 14.82 -15.51
N HIS A 87 -13.81 16.05 -15.01
CA HIS A 87 -15.14 16.64 -14.86
C HIS A 87 -15.75 17.13 -16.18
N GLN A 88 -14.91 17.59 -17.12
CA GLN A 88 -15.35 17.95 -18.47
C GLN A 88 -15.82 16.72 -19.26
N THR A 89 -15.11 15.60 -19.14
CA THR A 89 -15.48 14.34 -19.81
C THR A 89 -16.73 13.70 -19.17
N LYS A 90 -16.90 13.78 -17.84
CA LYS A 90 -18.08 13.22 -17.15
C LYS A 90 -19.41 13.87 -17.54
N ASN A 91 -19.42 15.16 -17.90
CA ASN A 91 -20.63 15.84 -18.37
C ASN A 91 -21.09 15.40 -19.77
N HIS A 92 -20.31 14.58 -20.48
CA HIS A 92 -20.71 13.94 -21.74
C HIS A 92 -21.26 12.51 -21.55
N MET A 93 -21.22 11.93 -20.34
CA MET A 93 -21.77 10.60 -20.03
C MET A 93 -23.25 10.64 -19.60
N GLY A 94 -24.03 11.58 -20.16
CA GLY A 94 -25.49 11.67 -19.95
C GLY A 94 -26.31 10.88 -20.97
N LYS A 95 -25.69 10.42 -22.07
CA LYS A 95 -26.34 9.59 -23.09
C LYS A 95 -25.30 8.65 -23.69
N ASP A 96 -25.67 7.39 -23.75
CA ASP A 96 -25.05 6.32 -24.54
C ASP A 96 -23.83 5.64 -23.90
N GLU A 97 -24.00 4.36 -23.61
CA GLU A 97 -23.00 3.38 -23.15
C GLU A 97 -21.93 3.07 -24.23
N ALA A 98 -21.59 4.04 -25.09
CA ALA A 98 -20.73 3.85 -26.27
C ALA A 98 -19.83 5.07 -26.57
N GLY A 99 -19.29 5.72 -25.52
CA GLY A 99 -18.52 6.97 -25.67
C GLY A 99 -17.26 7.04 -24.80
N MET A 100 -16.37 6.05 -24.90
CA MET A 100 -14.93 6.24 -24.57
C MET A 100 -14.19 6.55 -25.88
N GLN A 101 -14.46 7.70 -26.46
CA GLN A 101 -13.68 8.24 -27.58
C GLN A 101 -13.11 9.58 -27.13
N ASP A 102 -11.92 9.51 -26.53
CA ASP A 102 -10.86 10.53 -26.65
C ASP A 102 -9.61 10.02 -25.93
N TYR A 103 -9.02 8.97 -26.50
CA TYR A 103 -7.62 8.56 -26.26
C TYR A 103 -7.01 8.10 -27.59
N GLU A 104 -7.11 8.92 -28.65
CA GLU A 104 -6.41 8.69 -29.93
C GLU A 104 -4.93 9.09 -29.83
N SER A 105 -4.20 8.53 -28.85
CA SER A 105 -2.74 8.56 -28.81
C SER A 105 -2.25 7.28 -28.15
N ASN A 106 -1.97 6.29 -29.01
CA ASN A 106 -1.35 4.99 -28.72
C ASN A 106 -2.29 3.88 -28.17
N PRO A 107 -3.02 3.14 -29.04
CA PRO A 107 -3.87 2.03 -28.63
C PRO A 107 -3.00 0.87 -28.14
N GLY A 108 -3.10 0.54 -26.85
CA GLY A 108 -2.55 -0.70 -26.29
C GLY A 108 -1.86 -0.59 -24.93
N VAL A 109 -1.44 0.60 -24.50
CA VAL A 109 -0.66 0.75 -23.23
C VAL A 109 -1.33 1.66 -22.20
N ASN A 110 -2.20 2.57 -22.62
CA ASN A 110 -2.78 3.61 -21.75
C ASN A 110 -4.27 3.44 -21.44
N ASP A 111 -4.92 2.40 -21.95
CA ASP A 111 -6.30 2.11 -21.58
C ASP A 111 -6.35 1.47 -20.19
N PRO A 112 -7.10 2.03 -19.22
CA PRO A 112 -7.26 1.40 -17.93
C PRO A 112 -7.88 0.01 -18.12
N LEU A 113 -7.23 -1.00 -17.55
CA LEU A 113 -7.74 -2.37 -17.60
C LEU A 113 -9.17 -2.40 -17.07
N PRO A 114 -10.11 -3.01 -17.82
CA PRO A 114 -11.50 -3.01 -17.42
C PRO A 114 -11.65 -3.84 -16.13
N SER A 115 -12.56 -3.39 -15.26
CA SER A 115 -12.66 -3.90 -13.89
C SER A 115 -12.94 -5.40 -13.80
N ASN A 116 -13.62 -5.97 -14.81
CA ASN A 116 -13.85 -7.41 -14.93
C ASN A 116 -12.55 -8.20 -15.14
N VAL A 117 -11.63 -7.69 -15.97
CA VAL A 117 -10.33 -8.33 -16.24
C VAL A 117 -9.46 -8.30 -14.98
N VAL A 118 -9.39 -7.16 -14.30
CA VAL A 118 -8.65 -7.04 -13.02
C VAL A 118 -9.21 -8.00 -11.96
N ARG A 119 -10.53 -8.09 -11.82
CA ARG A 119 -11.17 -9.04 -10.89
C ARG A 119 -10.89 -10.50 -11.25
N ALA A 120 -10.98 -10.85 -12.52
CA ALA A 120 -10.68 -12.21 -12.99
C ALA A 120 -9.22 -12.57 -12.70
N TYR A 121 -8.30 -11.66 -12.99
CA TYR A 121 -6.87 -11.82 -12.74
C TYR A 121 -6.55 -11.97 -11.24
N ILE A 122 -7.12 -11.11 -10.39
CA ILE A 122 -6.98 -11.24 -8.93
C ILE A 122 -7.56 -12.58 -8.46
N GLY A 123 -8.67 -13.02 -9.05
CA GLY A 123 -9.25 -14.34 -8.79
C GLY A 123 -8.24 -15.46 -9.03
N MET A 124 -7.59 -15.46 -10.20
CA MET A 124 -6.53 -16.43 -10.54
C MET A 124 -5.32 -16.31 -9.60
N ALA A 125 -4.81 -15.11 -9.36
CA ALA A 125 -3.64 -14.88 -8.51
C ALA A 125 -3.83 -15.40 -7.07
N ARG A 126 -5.07 -15.36 -6.55
CA ARG A 126 -5.39 -15.87 -5.20
C ARG A 126 -5.33 -17.39 -5.06
N GLU A 127 -5.34 -18.14 -6.17
CA GLU A 127 -5.23 -19.60 -6.15
C GLU A 127 -3.78 -20.08 -5.93
N TYR A 128 -2.79 -19.21 -6.17
CA TYR A 128 -1.38 -19.54 -6.01
C TYR A 128 -0.95 -19.44 -4.54
N ASN A 129 -0.14 -20.40 -4.10
CA ASN A 129 0.48 -20.39 -2.78
C ASN A 129 2.01 -20.55 -2.88
N PRO A 130 2.73 -19.46 -3.17
CA PRO A 130 4.15 -19.53 -3.49
C PRO A 130 5.00 -19.98 -2.30
N SER A 131 5.97 -20.86 -2.56
CA SER A 131 6.93 -21.33 -1.56
C SER A 131 8.30 -20.65 -1.72
N VAL A 132 9.07 -20.59 -0.64
CA VAL A 132 10.45 -20.08 -0.66
C VAL A 132 11.36 -21.20 -1.18
N PRO A 133 12.06 -21.03 -2.31
CA PRO A 133 13.07 -21.99 -2.76
C PRO A 133 14.24 -22.09 -1.77
N GLU A 134 14.86 -23.27 -1.69
CA GLU A 134 16.02 -23.51 -0.81
C GLU A 134 17.20 -22.56 -1.12
N GLU A 135 17.37 -22.21 -2.40
CA GLU A 135 18.38 -21.26 -2.88
C GLU A 135 18.24 -19.87 -2.25
N LEU A 136 17.02 -19.45 -1.92
CA LEU A 136 16.74 -18.14 -1.31
C LEU A 136 16.70 -18.19 0.22
N ALA A 137 16.80 -19.36 0.84
CA ALA A 137 16.76 -19.49 2.29
C ALA A 137 17.86 -18.67 2.98
N GLY A 138 19.07 -18.65 2.40
CA GLY A 138 20.18 -17.83 2.88
C GLY A 138 19.89 -16.33 2.81
N HIS A 139 19.33 -15.87 1.69
CA HIS A 139 18.93 -14.46 1.51
C HIS A 139 17.83 -14.06 2.49
N VAL A 140 16.79 -14.89 2.67
CA VAL A 140 15.72 -14.60 3.64
C VAL A 140 16.27 -14.52 5.07
N ALA A 141 17.21 -15.40 5.43
CA ALA A 141 17.86 -15.37 6.74
C ALA A 141 18.70 -14.08 6.93
N GLU A 142 19.41 -13.64 5.91
CA GLU A 142 20.16 -12.38 5.93
C GLU A 142 19.24 -11.17 6.10
N ILE A 143 18.17 -11.10 5.29
CA ILE A 143 17.14 -10.04 5.39
C ILE A 143 16.56 -10.01 6.82
N TYR A 144 16.21 -11.16 7.37
CA TYR A 144 15.67 -11.26 8.72
C TYR A 144 16.68 -10.79 9.79
N SER A 145 17.95 -11.15 9.63
CA SER A 145 19.04 -10.74 10.55
C SER A 145 19.28 -9.24 10.52
N ASN A 146 19.35 -8.65 9.32
CA ASN A 146 19.54 -7.21 9.12
C ASN A 146 18.34 -6.44 9.67
N MET A 147 17.13 -6.94 9.45
CA MET A 147 15.92 -6.33 10.01
C MET A 147 15.85 -6.42 11.52
N ARG A 148 16.49 -7.42 12.16
CA ARG A 148 16.56 -7.53 13.63
C ARG A 148 17.39 -6.44 14.29
N GLN A 149 18.31 -5.84 13.55
CA GLN A 149 19.11 -4.73 14.04
C GLN A 149 18.35 -3.41 14.00
N GLY A 150 17.32 -3.29 13.16
CA GLY A 150 16.39 -2.15 13.11
C GLY A 150 15.12 -2.43 13.92
N ALA A 151 14.71 -1.53 14.80
CA ALA A 151 13.46 -1.71 15.52
C ALA A 151 12.25 -1.77 14.55
N HIS A 152 11.52 -2.89 14.60
CA HIS A 152 10.20 -3.15 14.00
C HIS A 152 10.15 -3.49 12.49
N GLY A 153 9.39 -4.54 12.14
CA GLY A 153 9.12 -4.98 10.75
C GLY A 153 9.53 -6.42 10.37
N HIS A 154 10.04 -7.21 11.32
CA HIS A 154 10.78 -8.47 11.09
C HIS A 154 10.09 -9.59 10.29
N GLN A 155 8.77 -9.56 10.10
CA GLN A 155 8.00 -10.68 9.53
C GLN A 155 7.20 -10.32 8.28
N VAL A 156 7.30 -9.08 7.79
CA VAL A 156 6.46 -8.58 6.68
C VAL A 156 6.99 -8.98 5.31
N VAL A 157 8.32 -9.11 5.16
CA VAL A 157 8.96 -9.28 3.85
C VAL A 157 8.53 -10.57 3.17
N THR A 158 8.59 -11.71 3.85
CA THR A 158 8.26 -13.00 3.22
C THR A 158 6.78 -13.08 2.79
N PRO A 159 5.79 -12.71 3.64
CA PRO A 159 4.39 -12.62 3.20
C PRO A 159 4.17 -11.65 2.04
N MET A 160 4.87 -10.51 2.02
CA MET A 160 4.78 -9.55 0.91
C MET A 160 5.38 -10.12 -0.38
N ALA A 161 6.54 -10.78 -0.31
CA ALA A 161 7.16 -11.45 -1.45
C ALA A 161 6.28 -12.59 -1.99
N GLN A 162 5.58 -13.33 -1.12
CA GLN A 162 4.56 -14.30 -1.55
C GLN A 162 3.38 -13.62 -2.27
N ALA A 163 2.95 -12.44 -1.81
CA ALA A 163 1.90 -11.68 -2.49
C ALA A 163 2.35 -11.18 -3.87
N LEU A 164 3.60 -10.77 -4.02
CA LEU A 164 4.19 -10.38 -5.31
C LEU A 164 4.31 -11.58 -6.28
N ALA A 165 4.79 -12.72 -5.79
CA ALA A 165 4.85 -13.95 -6.58
C ALA A 165 3.45 -14.43 -7.02
N ARG A 166 2.41 -14.25 -6.17
CA ARG A 166 1.01 -14.50 -6.56
C ARG A 166 0.58 -13.62 -7.73
N LEU A 167 0.98 -12.35 -7.76
CA LEU A 167 0.71 -11.47 -8.90
C LEU A 167 1.43 -11.96 -10.16
N ARG A 168 2.66 -12.47 -10.07
CA ARG A 168 3.34 -13.09 -11.22
C ARG A 168 2.69 -14.41 -11.69
N LEU A 169 1.74 -14.96 -10.94
CA LEU A 169 1.18 -16.31 -11.14
C LEU A 169 2.25 -17.40 -11.03
N ASP A 170 3.19 -17.22 -10.10
CA ASP A 170 4.30 -18.14 -9.87
C ASP A 170 4.06 -18.99 -8.63
N SER A 171 4.60 -20.21 -8.63
CA SER A 171 4.56 -21.15 -7.50
C SER A 171 5.75 -20.98 -6.56
N HIS A 172 6.74 -20.18 -6.94
CA HIS A 172 7.94 -19.93 -6.16
C HIS A 172 8.22 -18.43 -6.05
N ILE A 173 8.74 -18.04 -4.89
CA ILE A 173 9.24 -16.68 -4.68
C ILE A 173 10.56 -16.53 -5.43
N ALA A 174 10.70 -15.45 -6.20
CA ALA A 174 11.96 -15.08 -6.84
C ALA A 174 12.70 -14.02 -6.01
N LYS A 175 13.98 -13.82 -6.31
CA LYS A 175 14.80 -12.83 -5.58
C LYS A 175 14.23 -11.42 -5.75
N GLU A 176 13.73 -11.11 -6.93
CA GLU A 176 13.14 -9.81 -7.26
C GLU A 176 11.91 -9.50 -6.38
N ASP A 177 11.14 -10.53 -5.97
CA ASP A 177 10.00 -10.36 -5.09
C ASP A 177 10.43 -9.99 -3.66
N LEU A 178 11.56 -10.54 -3.20
CA LEU A 178 12.14 -10.21 -1.89
C LEU A 178 12.70 -8.78 -1.91
N ASP A 179 13.47 -8.44 -2.95
CA ASP A 179 14.07 -7.13 -3.11
C ASP A 179 12.98 -6.04 -3.18
N GLU A 180 11.91 -6.28 -3.93
CA GLU A 180 10.76 -5.35 -4.02
C GLU A 180 9.99 -5.25 -2.70
N ALA A 181 9.77 -6.37 -2.00
CA ALA A 181 9.13 -6.36 -0.69
C ALA A 181 9.94 -5.56 0.35
N GLN A 182 11.28 -5.66 0.32
CA GLN A 182 12.16 -4.84 1.15
C GLN A 182 12.06 -3.36 0.77
N ARG A 183 12.12 -3.05 -0.53
CA ARG A 183 12.01 -1.68 -1.04
C ARG A 183 10.70 -1.02 -0.58
N LEU A 184 9.58 -1.74 -0.63
CA LEU A 184 8.28 -1.25 -0.15
C LEU A 184 8.28 -0.98 1.36
N LEU A 185 8.89 -1.86 2.15
CA LEU A 185 8.99 -1.69 3.60
C LEU A 185 9.88 -0.50 3.96
N GLU A 186 11.01 -0.34 3.28
CA GLU A 186 11.91 0.80 3.44
C GLU A 186 11.22 2.11 3.02
N ALA A 187 10.48 2.12 1.92
CA ALA A 187 9.70 3.28 1.48
C ALA A 187 8.63 3.67 2.51
N SER A 188 7.90 2.69 3.08
CA SER A 188 6.96 2.98 4.17
C SER A 188 7.66 3.59 5.40
N LYS A 189 8.81 3.04 5.80
CA LYS A 189 9.61 3.59 6.91
C LYS A 189 10.18 4.97 6.60
N SER A 190 10.59 5.22 5.36
CA SER A 190 11.11 6.50 4.94
C SER A 190 10.03 7.57 5.00
N THR A 191 8.78 7.30 4.61
CA THR A 191 7.69 8.28 4.78
C THR A 191 7.48 8.72 6.24
N LEU A 192 7.83 7.86 7.22
CA LEU A 192 7.79 8.20 8.64
C LEU A 192 9.05 8.91 9.15
N SER A 193 10.19 8.74 8.47
CA SER A 193 11.53 9.19 8.93
C SER A 193 12.07 10.39 8.14
N ALA A 194 11.57 10.63 6.93
CA ALA A 194 12.10 11.55 5.90
C ALA A 194 11.92 13.04 6.22
N GLU A 195 11.71 13.41 7.48
CA GLU A 195 11.85 14.80 7.94
C GLU A 195 13.01 15.00 8.91
N ARG A 196 13.83 13.96 9.16
CA ARG A 196 15.19 14.15 9.73
C ARG A 196 16.30 14.34 8.69
N ALA A 197 16.01 14.15 7.41
CA ALA A 197 16.98 14.35 6.34
C ALA A 197 16.40 15.31 5.30
N GLU A 198 16.95 16.53 5.27
CA GLU A 198 16.86 17.40 4.11
C GLU A 198 17.26 16.64 2.84
N GLU A 199 16.58 16.95 1.74
CA GLU A 199 17.03 16.79 0.35
C GLU A 199 17.86 15.53 0.05
N ARG A 200 17.20 14.38 -0.03
CA ARG A 200 17.65 13.33 -0.95
C ARG A 200 16.62 13.22 -2.05
N THR A 201 17.04 13.53 -3.27
CA THR A 201 16.27 13.29 -4.50
C THR A 201 15.90 11.82 -4.56
N ASP A 202 14.67 11.54 -4.16
CA ASP A 202 14.26 10.22 -3.71
C ASP A 202 13.92 9.33 -4.91
N ALA A 203 14.27 8.04 -4.85
CA ALA A 203 13.88 7.06 -5.87
C ALA A 203 12.35 7.01 -6.04
N THR A 204 11.62 7.37 -4.98
CA THR A 204 10.18 7.60 -4.95
C THR A 204 9.76 8.73 -5.89
N SER A 205 10.45 9.87 -5.88
CA SER A 205 10.26 10.97 -6.85
C SER A 205 10.66 10.57 -8.27
N ALA A 206 11.60 9.63 -8.45
CA ALA A 206 11.90 9.07 -9.76
C ALA A 206 10.79 8.12 -10.27
N ILE A 207 10.12 7.38 -9.37
CA ILE A 207 8.97 6.54 -9.71
C ILE A 207 7.74 7.42 -9.95
N TYR A 208 7.43 8.38 -9.08
CA TYR A 208 6.37 9.37 -9.31
C TYR A 208 6.63 10.20 -10.56
N GLY A 209 7.88 10.62 -10.79
CA GLY A 209 8.28 11.33 -12.01
C GLY A 209 8.19 10.45 -13.25
N ARG A 210 8.46 9.14 -13.16
CA ARG A 210 8.20 8.20 -14.27
C ARG A 210 6.70 8.02 -14.50
N ILE A 211 5.90 7.88 -13.46
CA ILE A 211 4.43 7.75 -13.54
C ILE A 211 3.81 9.05 -14.10
N ALA A 212 4.24 10.22 -13.63
CA ALA A 212 3.80 11.53 -14.10
C ALA A 212 4.23 11.79 -15.55
N ASN A 213 5.49 11.51 -15.92
CA ASN A 213 5.93 11.61 -17.31
C ASN A 213 5.22 10.61 -18.25
N TYR A 214 4.71 9.50 -17.71
CA TYR A 214 3.89 8.54 -18.47
C TYR A 214 2.43 8.99 -18.63
N LEU A 215 1.93 9.83 -17.71
CA LEU A 215 0.57 10.39 -17.75
C LEU A 215 0.47 11.70 -18.55
N ILE A 216 1.60 12.37 -18.82
CA ILE A 216 1.70 13.65 -19.55
C ILE A 216 1.99 13.45 -21.05
N LYS A 217 2.33 12.24 -21.49
CA LYS A 217 2.38 11.87 -22.92
C LYS A 217 1.14 11.11 -23.33
#